data_AF-A0A9Q8SGF7-F1
#
_entry.id   AF-A0A9Q8SGF7-F1
#
_cell.length_a   1.000
_cell.length_b   1.000
_cell.length_c   1.000
_cell.angle_alpha   90.00
_cell.angle_beta   90.00
_cell.angle_gamma   90.00
#
_symmetry.space_group_name_H-M   'P 1'
#
loop_
_entity.id
_entity.type
_entity.pdbx_description
1 polymer ?
#
loop_
_entity_poly.entity_id
_entity_poly.type
_entity_poly.pdbx_seq_one_letter_code
_entity_poly.pdbx_strand_id
1 'polypeptide(L)'
;MYGSTLPLIICAMAVGLAIAHAVPIDTTIDPRSLDEQGREKQPWAAHEVQCHNEADFPGHADINPSMQWEASLDFCASDQGKRIFTTYHDPAENHYPIVFRSRYRWKDSWKINYDFYVQWVAGCRTAFGAQRVDDPLLSKDGKPSCASIMNDNFKKCNNGGVGGATQVGCLLYTFNGGKGDNLLTVAELEQRKIYDNKYSITRGPEP
;
A
#
# COMPACT_ATOMS: atom_id res chain seq x y z
N MET A 1 8.01 -71.98 71.28
CA MET A 1 8.63 -70.64 71.14
C MET A 1 7.68 -69.78 70.31
N TYR A 2 7.26 -68.63 70.87
CA TYR A 2 6.70 -67.41 70.24
C TYR A 2 5.79 -67.59 69.00
N GLY A 3 4.50 -67.25 68.96
CA GLY A 3 3.83 -66.08 69.54
C GLY A 3 4.17 -64.82 68.74
N SER A 4 3.28 -64.34 67.86
CA SER A 4 2.89 -62.91 67.77
C SER A 4 1.99 -62.59 66.58
N THR A 5 1.09 -61.64 66.83
CA THR A 5 0.05 -61.05 65.98
C THR A 5 0.45 -59.67 65.42
N LEU A 6 -0.32 -59.21 64.40
CA LEU A 6 -0.58 -57.81 63.95
C LEU A 6 0.45 -57.12 63.02
N PRO A 7 0.08 -56.03 62.28
CA PRO A 7 -1.23 -55.38 62.11
C PRO A 7 -1.66 -55.04 60.65
N LEU A 8 -2.94 -54.67 60.54
CA LEU A 8 -3.53 -53.85 59.47
C LEU A 8 -2.74 -52.55 59.23
N ILE A 9 -2.60 -52.17 57.95
CA ILE A 9 -2.41 -50.77 57.56
C ILE A 9 -3.57 -50.38 56.66
N ILE A 10 -4.42 -49.51 57.20
CA ILE A 10 -5.51 -48.82 56.51
C ILE A 10 -4.87 -47.61 55.81
N CYS A 11 -4.74 -47.66 54.48
CA CYS A 11 -4.46 -46.45 53.69
C CYS A 11 -5.79 -45.78 53.35
N ALA A 12 -6.06 -44.65 54.01
CA ALA A 12 -7.16 -43.76 53.70
C ALA A 12 -7.00 -43.18 52.28
N MET A 13 -7.99 -43.39 51.41
CA MET A 13 -8.08 -42.68 50.13
C MET A 13 -8.73 -41.31 50.39
N ALA A 14 -7.92 -40.25 50.36
CA ALA A 14 -8.42 -38.89 50.31
C ALA A 14 -8.95 -38.60 48.90
N VAL A 15 -10.28 -38.53 48.77
CA VAL A 15 -10.97 -38.05 47.56
C VAL A 15 -10.84 -36.53 47.52
N GLY A 16 -9.94 -36.02 46.66
CA GLY A 16 -9.85 -34.60 46.33
C GLY A 16 -10.99 -34.20 45.40
N LEU A 17 -12.00 -33.51 45.94
CA LEU A 17 -13.08 -32.90 45.18
C LEU A 17 -12.56 -31.62 44.51
N ALA A 18 -12.20 -31.69 43.22
CA ALA A 18 -11.89 -30.50 42.43
C ALA A 18 -13.20 -29.79 42.07
N ILE A 19 -13.49 -28.69 42.75
CA ILE A 19 -14.59 -27.80 42.40
C ILE A 19 -14.16 -27.04 41.14
N ALA A 20 -14.68 -27.47 39.99
CA ALA A 20 -14.61 -26.69 38.76
C ALA A 20 -15.53 -25.48 38.92
N HIS A 21 -14.96 -24.30 39.16
CA HIS A 21 -15.67 -23.05 38.99
C HIS A 21 -15.88 -22.80 37.50
N ALA A 22 -17.08 -23.10 37.01
CA ALA A 22 -17.54 -22.65 35.72
C ALA A 22 -17.66 -21.11 35.78
N VAL A 23 -16.75 -20.41 35.13
CA VAL A 23 -16.88 -18.97 34.88
C VAL A 23 -18.01 -18.80 33.86
N PRO A 24 -19.08 -18.04 34.17
CA PRO A 24 -20.11 -17.76 33.19
C PRO A 24 -19.52 -16.84 32.12
N ILE A 25 -19.46 -17.34 30.87
CA ILE A 25 -19.15 -16.51 29.71
C ILE A 25 -20.39 -15.67 29.45
N ASP A 26 -20.36 -14.43 29.91
CA ASP A 26 -21.31 -13.39 29.51
C ASP A 26 -21.14 -13.16 28.00
N THR A 27 -22.15 -13.55 27.23
CA THR A 27 -22.18 -13.49 25.76
C THR A 27 -22.83 -12.20 25.27
N THR A 28 -22.70 -11.10 26.02
CA THR A 28 -22.98 -9.76 25.51
C THR A 28 -21.79 -9.28 24.70
N ILE A 29 -21.79 -9.64 23.40
CA ILE A 29 -20.89 -9.03 22.42
C ILE A 29 -21.27 -7.55 22.33
N ASP A 30 -20.45 -6.68 22.92
CA ASP A 30 -20.56 -5.24 22.78
C ASP A 30 -20.39 -4.88 21.29
N PRO A 31 -21.34 -4.16 20.66
CA PRO A 31 -21.18 -3.66 19.30
C PRO A 31 -19.87 -2.89 19.08
N ARG A 32 -19.32 -2.26 20.13
CA ARG A 32 -17.99 -1.61 20.08
C ARG A 32 -16.83 -2.59 19.90
N SER A 33 -16.95 -3.82 20.40
CA SER A 33 -15.92 -4.86 20.29
C SER A 33 -15.84 -5.43 18.88
N LEU A 34 -16.98 -5.58 18.19
CA LEU A 34 -17.02 -5.91 16.75
C LEU A 34 -16.36 -4.82 15.89
N ASP A 35 -16.52 -3.57 16.31
CA ASP A 35 -15.92 -2.40 15.67
C ASP A 35 -14.40 -2.29 15.89
N GLU A 36 -13.85 -2.87 16.96
CA GLU A 36 -12.41 -2.93 17.23
C GLU A 36 -11.75 -4.17 16.61
N GLN A 37 -12.44 -5.32 16.58
CA GLN A 37 -11.94 -6.55 15.96
C GLN A 37 -12.07 -6.57 14.43
N GLY A 38 -13.01 -5.81 13.86
CA GLY A 38 -13.12 -5.60 12.40
C GLY A 38 -12.19 -4.51 11.85
N ARG A 39 -11.49 -3.77 12.73
CA ARG A 39 -10.56 -2.68 12.37
C ARG A 39 -9.10 -3.13 12.29
N GLU A 40 -8.78 -4.33 12.74
CA GLU A 40 -7.41 -4.84 12.72
C GLU A 40 -7.06 -5.44 11.35
N LYS A 41 -6.01 -4.88 10.71
CA LYS A 41 -5.16 -5.51 9.69
C LYS A 41 -5.73 -5.69 8.28
N GLN A 42 -6.11 -4.58 7.66
CA GLN A 42 -5.84 -4.43 6.22
C GLN A 42 -4.75 -3.38 6.06
N PRO A 43 -3.91 -3.41 5.00
CA PRO A 43 -2.65 -2.70 5.01
C PRO A 43 -2.96 -1.23 5.26
N TRP A 44 -2.53 -0.75 6.42
CA TRP A 44 -2.69 0.64 6.87
C TRP A 44 -1.36 1.12 7.45
N ALA A 45 -0.30 0.77 6.74
CA ALA A 45 1.08 1.10 7.02
C ALA A 45 1.81 1.28 5.70
N ALA A 46 2.99 1.92 5.76
CA ALA A 46 3.92 1.93 4.64
C ALA A 46 4.75 0.65 4.65
N HIS A 47 4.91 0.05 3.48
CA HIS A 47 5.81 -1.08 3.25
C HIS A 47 7.23 -0.57 2.97
N GLU A 48 8.19 -1.48 2.92
CA GLU A 48 9.55 -1.16 2.48
C GLU A 48 9.58 -0.77 0.99
N VAL A 49 10.50 0.14 0.65
CA VAL A 49 10.72 0.57 -0.74
C VAL A 49 11.17 -0.63 -1.57
N GLN A 50 10.50 -0.84 -2.70
CA GLN A 50 10.87 -1.81 -3.72
C GLN A 50 11.56 -1.06 -4.87
N CYS A 51 12.89 -1.20 -4.96
CA CYS A 51 13.67 -0.51 -5.98
C CYS A 51 13.46 -1.13 -7.37
N HIS A 52 13.44 -0.27 -8.39
CA HIS A 52 13.47 -0.73 -9.77
C HIS A 52 14.83 -1.34 -10.12
N ASN A 53 14.83 -2.24 -11.11
CA ASN A 53 16.05 -2.68 -11.77
C ASN A 53 16.46 -1.64 -12.81
N GLU A 54 17.65 -1.06 -12.67
CA GLU A 54 18.17 -0.03 -13.58
C GLU A 54 18.22 -0.50 -15.04
N ALA A 55 18.43 -1.80 -15.28
CA ALA A 55 18.46 -2.37 -16.62
C ALA A 55 17.14 -2.22 -17.39
N ASP A 56 16.01 -2.01 -16.70
CA ASP A 56 14.69 -1.78 -17.31
C ASP A 56 14.52 -0.32 -17.80
N PHE A 57 15.54 0.52 -17.60
CA PHE A 57 15.56 1.95 -17.91
C PHE A 57 16.73 2.29 -18.86
N PRO A 58 16.88 1.60 -20.01
CA PRO A 58 18.03 1.80 -20.88
C PRO A 58 18.12 3.25 -21.36
N GLY A 59 19.28 3.88 -21.14
CA GLY A 59 19.53 5.27 -21.55
C GLY A 59 18.79 6.32 -20.73
N HIS A 60 18.36 6.00 -19.50
CA HIS A 60 17.81 7.01 -18.61
C HIS A 60 18.83 8.12 -18.32
N ALA A 61 18.34 9.34 -18.14
CA ALA A 61 19.17 10.45 -17.71
C ALA A 61 19.42 10.39 -16.19
N ASP A 62 20.51 11.00 -15.74
CA ASP A 62 20.81 11.17 -14.32
C ASP A 62 19.78 12.09 -13.65
N ILE A 63 19.28 11.68 -12.49
CA ILE A 63 18.35 12.48 -11.70
C ILE A 63 19.10 13.40 -10.75
N ASN A 64 18.82 14.72 -10.83
CA ASN A 64 19.27 15.66 -9.83
C ASN A 64 18.50 15.45 -8.50
N PRO A 65 19.17 15.11 -7.38
CA PRO A 65 18.52 14.84 -6.10
C PRO A 65 17.73 16.02 -5.53
N SER A 66 18.19 17.25 -5.75
CA SER A 66 17.50 18.44 -5.28
C SER A 66 16.20 18.67 -6.06
N MET A 67 16.25 18.46 -7.37
CA MET A 67 15.06 18.60 -8.23
C MET A 67 14.05 17.49 -8.00
N GLN A 68 14.49 16.30 -7.59
CA GLN A 68 13.58 15.19 -7.26
C GLN A 68 12.65 15.56 -6.10
N TRP A 69 13.17 16.26 -5.09
CA TRP A 69 12.36 16.75 -3.98
C TRP A 69 11.35 17.81 -4.43
N GLU A 70 11.77 18.81 -5.20
CA GLU A 70 10.86 19.84 -5.75
C GLU A 70 9.78 19.23 -6.63
N ALA A 71 10.15 18.31 -7.54
CA ALA A 71 9.20 17.60 -8.40
C ALA A 71 8.19 16.76 -7.58
N SER A 72 8.63 16.16 -6.47
CA SER A 72 7.74 15.44 -5.54
C SER A 72 6.75 16.40 -4.86
N LEU A 73 7.19 17.59 -4.46
CA LEU A 73 6.30 18.62 -3.90
C LEU A 73 5.26 19.09 -4.92
N ASP A 74 5.70 19.39 -6.15
CA ASP A 74 4.84 19.83 -7.25
C ASP A 74 3.78 18.77 -7.59
N PHE A 75 4.19 17.50 -7.73
CA PHE A 75 3.27 16.40 -7.95
C PHE A 75 2.23 16.32 -6.82
N CYS A 76 2.66 16.32 -5.56
CA CYS A 76 1.75 16.14 -4.43
C CYS A 76 0.84 17.37 -4.20
N ALA A 77 1.23 18.56 -4.67
CA ALA A 77 0.40 19.76 -4.64
C ALA A 77 -0.60 19.86 -5.81
N SER A 78 -0.38 19.09 -6.88
CA SER A 78 -1.26 19.04 -8.07
C SER A 78 -2.62 18.40 -7.79
N ASP A 79 -3.55 18.53 -8.74
CA ASP A 79 -4.84 17.83 -8.69
C ASP A 79 -4.66 16.29 -8.67
N GLN A 80 -3.61 15.77 -9.30
CA GLN A 80 -3.26 14.35 -9.27
C GLN A 80 -2.82 13.90 -7.88
N GLY A 81 -2.10 14.76 -7.15
CA GLY A 81 -1.61 14.53 -5.79
C GLY A 81 -2.67 14.70 -4.70
N LYS A 82 -3.73 15.47 -4.98
CA LYS A 82 -4.88 15.67 -4.06
C LYS A 82 -6.02 14.68 -4.28
N ARG A 83 -5.85 13.72 -5.18
CA ARG A 83 -6.91 12.78 -5.57
C ARG A 83 -7.24 11.81 -4.44
N ILE A 84 -8.50 11.37 -4.41
CA ILE A 84 -8.97 10.26 -3.58
C ILE A 84 -9.14 9.04 -4.48
N PHE A 85 -8.52 7.94 -4.10
CA PHE A 85 -8.78 6.64 -4.69
C PHE A 85 -9.77 5.89 -3.80
N THR A 86 -10.67 5.17 -4.44
CA THR A 86 -11.62 4.25 -3.82
C THR A 86 -11.47 2.85 -4.41
N THR A 87 -12.12 1.86 -3.81
CA THR A 87 -12.23 0.49 -4.37
C THR A 87 -12.76 0.44 -5.80
N TYR A 88 -13.46 1.48 -6.29
CA TYR A 88 -13.86 1.59 -7.70
C TYR A 88 -12.67 1.65 -8.67
N HIS A 89 -11.48 2.00 -8.18
CA HIS A 89 -10.24 2.00 -8.97
C HIS A 89 -9.44 0.70 -8.82
N ASP A 90 -9.98 -0.30 -8.12
CA ASP A 90 -9.35 -1.60 -7.99
C ASP A 90 -9.26 -2.30 -9.36
N PRO A 91 -8.05 -2.61 -9.86
CA PRO A 91 -7.88 -3.38 -11.08
C PRO A 91 -8.59 -4.73 -11.08
N ALA A 92 -8.77 -5.36 -9.91
CA ALA A 92 -9.44 -6.66 -9.80
C ALA A 92 -10.94 -6.59 -10.17
N GLU A 93 -11.57 -5.42 -10.10
CA GLU A 93 -12.98 -5.22 -10.42
C GLU A 93 -13.20 -4.90 -11.92
N ASN A 94 -12.11 -4.67 -12.67
CA ASN A 94 -12.12 -4.46 -14.13
C ASN A 94 -13.10 -3.36 -14.61
N HIS A 95 -13.28 -2.31 -13.81
CA HIS A 95 -14.12 -1.16 -14.17
C HIS A 95 -13.57 -0.32 -15.33
N TYR A 96 -12.27 -0.42 -15.59
CA TYR A 96 -11.56 0.35 -16.61
C TYR A 96 -10.82 -0.57 -17.57
N PRO A 97 -10.72 -0.22 -18.87
CA PRO A 97 -9.99 -1.02 -19.87
C PRO A 97 -8.47 -1.02 -19.62
N ILE A 98 -7.96 -0.05 -18.87
CA ILE A 98 -6.58 0.06 -18.42
C ILE A 98 -6.57 0.31 -16.92
N VAL A 99 -5.53 -0.16 -16.23
CA VAL A 99 -5.34 0.13 -14.81
C VAL A 99 -5.36 1.64 -14.60
N PHE A 100 -6.28 2.10 -13.76
CA PHE A 100 -6.36 3.50 -13.43
C PHE A 100 -5.14 3.89 -12.59
N ARG A 101 -4.29 4.76 -13.14
CA ARG A 101 -3.14 5.37 -12.46
C ARG A 101 -3.26 6.87 -12.56
N SER A 102 -3.09 7.56 -11.43
CA SER A 102 -2.73 8.97 -11.43
C SER A 102 -1.32 9.06 -12.00
N ARG A 103 -1.11 9.88 -13.04
CA ARG A 103 0.20 10.04 -13.72
C ARG A 103 0.54 11.51 -13.78
N TYR A 104 1.78 11.83 -13.47
CA TYR A 104 2.27 13.20 -13.52
C TYR A 104 3.73 13.18 -13.99
N ARG A 105 4.02 13.92 -15.06
CA ARG A 105 5.37 14.10 -15.59
C ARG A 105 5.82 15.52 -15.28
N TRP A 106 6.88 15.62 -14.50
CA TRP A 106 7.60 16.86 -14.30
C TRP A 106 8.88 16.83 -15.13
N LYS A 107 9.27 17.98 -15.68
CA LYS A 107 10.49 18.12 -16.51
C LYS A 107 11.34 19.24 -15.96
N ASP A 108 12.64 18.98 -15.78
CA ASP A 108 13.58 20.03 -15.41
C ASP A 108 13.97 20.92 -16.61
N SER A 109 14.89 21.86 -16.39
CA SER A 109 15.41 22.73 -17.44
C SER A 109 16.15 21.98 -18.56
N TRP A 110 16.65 20.77 -18.27
CA TRP A 110 17.33 19.88 -19.21
C TRP A 110 16.37 18.90 -19.91
N LYS A 111 15.07 19.03 -19.68
CA LYS A 111 14.01 18.17 -20.22
C LYS A 111 14.10 16.72 -19.73
N ILE A 112 14.75 16.50 -18.59
CA ILE A 112 14.79 15.20 -17.91
C ILE A 112 13.43 14.95 -17.28
N ASN A 113 12.87 13.76 -17.50
CA ASN A 113 11.56 13.38 -16.99
C ASN A 113 11.66 12.87 -15.54
N TYR A 114 10.72 13.33 -14.72
CA TYR A 114 10.44 12.87 -13.36
C TYR A 114 9.00 12.40 -13.36
N ASP A 115 8.81 11.08 -13.43
CA ASP A 115 7.48 10.50 -13.61
C ASP A 115 6.97 9.91 -12.31
N PHE A 116 5.79 10.38 -11.91
CA PHE A 116 5.12 10.00 -10.67
C PHE A 116 3.84 9.26 -11.00
N TYR A 117 3.64 8.12 -10.32
CA TYR A 117 2.46 7.31 -10.47
C TYR A 117 1.86 6.96 -9.12
N VAL A 118 0.53 7.00 -9.03
CA VAL A 118 -0.21 6.45 -7.89
C VAL A 118 -1.36 5.59 -8.40
N GLN A 119 -1.54 4.41 -7.83
CA GLN A 119 -2.61 3.48 -8.22
C GLN A 119 -3.14 2.69 -7.02
N TRP A 120 -4.35 2.14 -7.15
CA TRP A 120 -4.86 1.16 -6.21
C TRP A 120 -4.18 -0.20 -6.44
N VAL A 121 -3.85 -0.91 -5.36
CA VAL A 121 -3.30 -2.27 -5.40
C VAL A 121 -4.43 -3.27 -5.61
N ALA A 122 -4.26 -4.17 -6.58
CA ALA A 122 -5.30 -5.14 -6.96
C ALA A 122 -5.79 -5.98 -5.77
N GLY A 123 -7.11 -6.05 -5.58
CA GLY A 123 -7.74 -6.79 -4.48
C GLY A 123 -7.49 -6.22 -3.08
N CYS A 124 -6.78 -5.09 -2.97
CA CYS A 124 -6.50 -4.47 -1.68
C CYS A 124 -7.75 -3.78 -1.14
N ARG A 125 -7.99 -3.91 0.16
CA ARG A 125 -9.14 -3.33 0.84
C ARG A 125 -8.67 -2.52 2.05
N THR A 126 -9.47 -1.53 2.43
CA THR A 126 -9.27 -0.75 3.66
C THR A 126 -10.60 -0.62 4.37
N ALA A 127 -10.60 -0.35 5.68
CA ALA A 127 -11.83 -0.20 6.47
C ALA A 127 -12.78 0.87 5.91
N PHE A 128 -12.24 1.91 5.26
CA PHE A 128 -13.01 3.02 4.70
C PHE A 128 -13.28 2.90 3.20
N GLY A 129 -12.70 1.90 2.51
CA GLY A 129 -12.83 1.73 1.07
C GLY A 129 -12.25 2.87 0.22
N ALA A 130 -11.50 3.79 0.83
CA ALA A 130 -10.93 4.97 0.19
C ALA A 130 -9.61 5.40 0.87
N GLN A 131 -8.73 6.02 0.10
CA GLN A 131 -7.49 6.64 0.58
C GLN A 131 -7.15 7.89 -0.25
N ARG A 132 -6.60 8.89 0.43
CA ARG A 132 -6.09 10.11 -0.18
C ARG A 132 -4.65 9.92 -0.63
N VAL A 133 -4.28 10.51 -1.76
CA VAL A 133 -2.91 10.45 -2.27
C VAL A 133 -1.95 11.28 -1.41
N ASP A 134 -2.35 12.48 -1.00
CA ASP A 134 -1.52 13.42 -0.23
C ASP A 134 -1.28 12.98 1.22
N ASP A 135 -2.27 12.33 1.82
CA ASP A 135 -2.26 11.81 3.20
C ASP A 135 -2.89 10.39 3.28
N PRO A 136 -2.13 9.34 2.91
CA PRO A 136 -2.67 7.99 2.72
C PRO A 136 -3.04 7.27 4.01
N LEU A 137 -2.44 7.63 5.14
CA LEU A 137 -2.67 6.96 6.43
C LEU A 137 -3.48 7.81 7.41
N LEU A 138 -3.80 9.08 7.06
CA LEU A 138 -4.48 10.03 7.95
C LEU A 138 -3.79 10.13 9.31
N SER A 139 -2.46 10.08 9.31
CA SER A 139 -1.71 10.03 10.55
C SER A 139 -1.74 11.39 11.25
N LYS A 140 -1.74 11.40 12.59
CA LYS A 140 -1.81 12.65 13.37
C LYS A 140 -0.64 13.58 13.12
N ASP A 141 0.52 13.03 12.75
CA ASP A 141 1.75 13.74 12.45
C ASP A 141 1.93 14.01 10.93
N GLY A 142 0.98 13.59 10.09
CA GLY A 142 1.00 13.78 8.64
C GLY A 142 2.11 12.99 7.94
N LYS A 143 2.58 11.89 8.53
CA LYS A 143 3.66 11.04 8.04
C LYS A 143 3.24 9.55 7.89
N PRO A 144 3.68 8.89 6.81
CA PRO A 144 4.43 9.46 5.69
C PRO A 144 3.52 10.29 4.77
N SER A 145 4.00 11.45 4.32
CA SER A 145 3.30 12.30 3.34
C SER A 145 3.61 11.85 1.91
N CYS A 146 2.74 12.20 0.94
CA CYS A 146 2.98 11.92 -0.49
C CYS A 146 4.39 12.29 -0.95
N ALA A 147 4.86 13.51 -0.62
CA ALA A 147 6.16 13.99 -1.07
C ALA A 147 7.30 13.19 -0.41
N SER A 148 7.16 12.83 0.87
CA SER A 148 8.15 12.00 1.55
C SER A 148 8.22 10.58 0.97
N ILE A 149 7.08 9.98 0.62
CA ILE A 149 7.02 8.66 0.00
C ILE A 149 7.71 8.68 -1.36
N MET A 150 7.40 9.67 -2.21
CA MET A 150 8.01 9.80 -3.53
C MET A 150 9.51 10.09 -3.47
N ASN A 151 9.95 10.88 -2.50
CA ASN A 151 11.38 11.13 -2.28
C ASN A 151 12.10 9.89 -1.76
N ASP A 152 11.47 9.13 -0.86
CA ASP A 152 12.02 7.89 -0.32
C ASP A 152 12.19 6.81 -1.41
N ASN A 153 11.24 6.73 -2.36
CA ASN A 153 11.36 5.86 -3.54
C ASN A 153 12.60 6.15 -4.40
N PHE A 154 13.13 7.37 -4.33
CA PHE A 154 14.39 7.73 -4.97
C PHE A 154 15.59 7.52 -4.02
N LYS A 155 15.58 8.15 -2.84
CA LYS A 155 16.74 8.19 -1.94
C LYS A 155 17.14 6.85 -1.35
N LYS A 156 16.18 5.95 -1.15
CA LYS A 156 16.45 4.61 -0.59
C LYS A 156 16.89 3.60 -1.64
N CYS A 157 16.92 3.99 -2.91
CA CYS A 157 17.35 3.15 -4.02
C CYS A 157 18.68 3.61 -4.60
N ASN A 158 19.68 2.74 -4.55
CA ASN A 158 20.98 2.97 -5.20
C ASN A 158 21.01 2.25 -6.55
N ASN A 159 20.29 2.79 -7.54
CA ASN A 159 20.06 2.18 -8.86
C ASN A 159 20.14 3.21 -10.01
N GLY A 160 21.20 4.03 -10.02
CA GLY A 160 21.37 5.07 -11.05
C GLY A 160 20.34 6.21 -10.98
N GLY A 161 19.45 6.21 -9.99
CA GLY A 161 18.41 7.23 -9.82
C GLY A 161 17.09 6.90 -10.52
N VAL A 162 16.92 5.69 -11.06
CA VAL A 162 15.66 5.28 -11.70
C VAL A 162 14.49 5.14 -10.71
N GLY A 163 14.80 5.00 -9.42
CA GLY A 163 13.81 5.06 -8.35
C GLY A 163 13.18 3.71 -7.99
N GLY A 164 11.93 3.74 -7.57
CA GLY A 164 11.25 2.59 -7.00
C GLY A 164 9.80 2.86 -6.64
N ALA A 165 9.22 1.94 -5.89
CA ALA A 165 7.84 2.03 -5.45
C ALA A 165 7.67 1.66 -3.97
N THR A 166 6.65 2.27 -3.35
CA THR A 166 6.24 1.98 -1.98
C THR A 166 4.73 1.83 -1.94
N GLN A 167 4.26 0.74 -1.34
CA GLN A 167 2.85 0.57 -1.00
C GLN A 167 2.58 1.23 0.35
N VAL A 168 1.59 2.12 0.40
CA VAL A 168 1.09 2.73 1.64
C VAL A 168 -0.41 2.50 1.73
N GLY A 169 -0.77 1.60 2.62
CA GLY A 169 -2.06 0.94 2.61
C GLY A 169 -2.38 0.25 1.29
N CYS A 170 -3.44 0.68 0.60
CA CYS A 170 -3.81 0.18 -0.73
C CYS A 170 -3.36 1.06 -1.89
N LEU A 171 -2.59 2.12 -1.63
CA LEU A 171 -2.01 2.94 -2.68
C LEU A 171 -0.56 2.53 -2.95
N LEU A 172 -0.24 2.28 -4.21
CA LEU A 172 1.13 2.08 -4.67
C LEU A 172 1.65 3.39 -5.27
N TYR A 173 2.67 3.95 -4.64
CA TYR A 173 3.38 5.15 -5.08
C TYR A 173 4.62 4.71 -5.85
N THR A 174 4.81 5.19 -7.07
CA THR A 174 5.96 4.86 -7.91
C THR A 174 6.63 6.13 -8.42
N PHE A 175 7.96 6.18 -8.34
CA PHE A 175 8.78 7.19 -8.97
C PHE A 175 9.69 6.53 -10.01
N ASN A 176 9.60 7.01 -11.26
CA ASN A 176 10.48 6.61 -12.35
C ASN A 176 11.34 7.81 -12.75
N GLY A 177 12.66 7.69 -12.57
CA GLY A 177 13.63 8.71 -12.91
C GLY A 177 14.17 8.59 -14.33
N GLY A 178 14.20 9.69 -15.08
CA GLY A 178 15.02 9.85 -16.28
C GLY A 178 14.55 9.04 -17.50
N LYS A 179 13.38 8.38 -17.41
CA LYS A 179 12.86 7.54 -18.49
C LYS A 179 12.35 8.39 -19.65
N GLY A 180 12.89 8.15 -20.85
CA GLY A 180 12.58 8.93 -22.06
C GLY A 180 11.32 8.51 -22.84
N ASP A 181 10.51 7.59 -22.31
CA ASP A 181 9.36 7.00 -23.02
C ASP A 181 8.03 7.69 -22.68
N ASN A 182 6.92 7.14 -23.19
CA ASN A 182 5.58 7.63 -22.90
C ASN A 182 5.15 7.23 -21.48
N LEU A 183 4.34 8.08 -20.83
CA LEU A 183 3.74 7.77 -19.51
C LEU A 183 2.85 6.53 -19.54
N LEU A 184 2.30 6.19 -20.72
CA LEU A 184 1.55 4.97 -20.96
C LEU A 184 2.47 3.91 -21.57
N THR A 185 2.34 2.68 -21.08
CA THR A 185 2.98 1.53 -21.72
C THR A 185 2.43 1.32 -23.13
N VAL A 186 3.15 0.57 -23.97
CA VAL A 186 2.70 0.23 -25.34
C VAL A 186 1.32 -0.42 -25.31
N ALA A 187 1.08 -1.34 -24.38
CA ALA A 187 -0.22 -2.00 -24.20
C ALA A 187 -1.32 -1.01 -23.79
N GLU A 188 -1.03 -0.09 -22.86
CA GLU A 188 -2.00 0.94 -22.45
C GLU A 188 -2.32 1.92 -23.58
N LEU A 189 -1.32 2.28 -24.41
CA LEU A 189 -1.53 3.10 -25.60
C LEU A 189 -2.42 2.40 -26.62
N GLU A 190 -2.22 1.10 -26.83
CA GLU A 190 -3.06 0.30 -27.72
C GLU A 190 -4.50 0.22 -27.22
N GLN A 191 -4.71 -0.10 -25.94
CA GLN A 191 -6.04 -0.14 -25.34
C GLN A 191 -6.74 1.22 -25.40
N ARG A 192 -6.00 2.31 -25.17
CA ARG A 192 -6.52 3.67 -25.30
C ARG A 192 -6.96 3.97 -26.74
N LYS A 193 -6.16 3.59 -27.75
CA LYS A 193 -6.55 3.76 -29.16
C LYS A 193 -7.83 3.01 -29.49
N ILE A 194 -7.97 1.77 -29.03
CA ILE A 194 -9.19 0.96 -29.22
C ILE A 194 -10.41 1.67 -28.60
N TYR A 195 -10.27 2.14 -27.36
CA TYR A 195 -11.34 2.86 -26.66
C TYR A 195 -11.71 4.16 -27.38
N ASP A 196 -10.71 4.99 -27.72
CA ASP A 196 -10.93 6.28 -28.37
C ASP A 196 -11.63 6.10 -29.73
N ASN A 197 -11.23 5.10 -30.52
CA ASN A 197 -11.90 4.77 -31.78
C ASN A 197 -13.36 4.33 -31.57
N LYS A 198 -13.62 3.48 -30.58
CA LYS A 198 -14.97 2.99 -30.26
C LYS A 198 -15.93 4.13 -29.89
N TYR A 199 -15.43 5.16 -29.19
CA TYR A 199 -16.24 6.27 -28.69
C TYR A 199 -16.03 7.58 -29.47
N SER A 200 -15.33 7.54 -30.61
CA SER A 200 -15.03 8.72 -31.45
C SER A 200 -14.39 9.88 -30.67
N ILE A 201 -13.49 9.55 -29.74
CA ILE A 201 -12.79 10.53 -28.90
C ILE A 201 -11.55 11.01 -29.64
N THR A 202 -11.43 12.32 -29.82
CA THR A 202 -10.19 12.96 -30.30
C THR A 202 -9.48 13.59 -29.11
N ARG A 203 -8.23 13.21 -28.88
CA ARG A 203 -7.42 13.74 -27.77
C ARG A 203 -6.38 14.73 -28.29
N GLY A 204 -6.08 15.75 -27.49
CA GLY A 204 -4.97 16.68 -27.76
C GLY A 204 -3.59 16.00 -27.63
N PRO A 205 -2.51 16.71 -27.99
CA PRO A 205 -1.15 16.20 -27.80
C PRO A 205 -0.89 15.84 -26.34
N GLU A 206 -0.20 14.72 -26.09
CA GLU A 206 0.23 14.35 -24.74
C GLU A 206 1.31 15.34 -24.23
N PRO A 207 1.28 15.74 -22.95
CA PRO A 207 2.29 16.63 -22.37
C PRO A 207 3.70 15.99 -22.24
#